data_AF-A0A523N2Q7-F1
#
_entry.id   AF-A0A523N2Q7-F1
#
_cell.length_a   1.000
_cell.length_b   1.000
_cell.length_c   1.000
_cell.angle_alpha   90.00
_cell.angle_beta   90.00
_cell.angle_gamma   90.00
#
_symmetry.space_group_name_H-M   'P 1'
#
loop_
_entity.id
_entity.type
_entity.pdbx_description
1 polymer ?
#
loop_
_entity_poly.entity_id
_entity_poly.type
_entity_poly.pdbx_seq_one_letter_code
_entity_poly.pdbx_strand_id
1 'polypeptide(L)' 'MIYITRKLEFCASHTLFNPQYSDEKNAEVFGLCSNPNGHGHNYVMEVTVRGEVHPETGMVL' A
#
# COMPACT_ATOMS: atom_id res chain seq x y z
N MET A 1 -1.43 -26.09 -9.36
CA MET A 1 -1.60 -24.65 -9.00
C MET A 1 -0.30 -23.88 -9.05
N ILE A 2 -0.34 -22.62 -9.50
CA ILE A 2 0.77 -21.65 -9.46
C ILE A 2 0.30 -20.30 -8.87
N TYR A 3 1.24 -19.40 -8.60
CA TYR A 3 0.99 -18.01 -8.22
C TYR A 3 1.34 -17.06 -9.36
N ILE A 4 0.53 -16.03 -9.59
CA ILE A 4 0.82 -14.94 -10.53
C ILE A 4 0.68 -13.61 -9.81
N THR A 5 1.68 -12.75 -9.96
CA THR A 5 1.72 -11.41 -9.36
C THR A 5 1.68 -10.33 -10.43
N ARG A 6 0.78 -9.36 -10.29
CA ARG A 6 0.80 -8.12 -11.06
C ARG A 6 1.29 -6.98 -10.18
N LYS A 7 2.37 -6.33 -10.60
CA LYS A 7 2.90 -5.10 -10.01
C LYS A 7 2.30 -3.87 -10.71
N LEU A 8 1.93 -2.86 -9.92
CA LEU A 8 1.52 -1.54 -10.40
C LEU A 8 2.04 -0.44 -9.48
N GLU A 9 2.06 0.79 -9.98
CA GLU A 9 2.54 1.95 -9.24
C GLU A 9 1.47 3.04 -9.22
N PHE A 10 1.36 3.76 -8.10
CA PHE A 10 0.49 4.92 -7.99
C PHE A 10 1.08 5.97 -7.04
N CYS A 11 0.77 7.24 -7.31
CA CYS A 11 1.22 8.35 -6.48
C CYS A 11 0.09 8.81 -5.55
N ALA A 12 0.38 8.95 -4.26
CA ALA A 12 -0.59 9.45 -3.29
C ALA A 12 0.10 10.23 -2.15
N SER A 13 -0.62 11.20 -1.59
CA SER A 13 -0.23 11.92 -0.37
C SER A 13 -1.04 11.48 0.84
N HIS A 14 -0.44 11.60 2.03
CA HIS A 14 -1.09 11.28 3.31
C HIS A 14 -0.38 11.92 4.51
N THR A 15 -1.05 11.84 5.67
CA THR A 15 -0.51 12.17 6.99
C THR A 15 -0.82 11.02 7.93
N LEU A 16 0.17 10.56 8.69
CA LEU A 16 -0.08 9.61 9.78
C LEU A 16 -0.58 10.39 11.00
N PHE A 17 -1.82 10.11 11.39
CA PHE A 17 -2.48 10.81 12.50
C PHE A 17 -3.48 9.87 13.18
N ASN A 18 -3.43 9.82 14.52
CA ASN A 18 -4.44 9.15 15.33
C ASN A 18 -5.32 10.22 16.02
N PRO A 19 -6.64 10.25 15.76
CA PRO A 19 -7.54 11.25 16.33
C PRO A 19 -7.74 11.11 17.85
N GLN A 20 -7.30 10.01 18.47
CA GLN A 20 -7.34 9.82 19.91
C GLN A 20 -6.07 10.35 20.61
N TYR A 21 -5.04 10.74 19.87
CA TYR A 21 -3.79 11.28 20.40
C TYR A 21 -3.81 12.81 20.38
N SER A 22 -3.09 13.44 21.32
CA SER A 22 -2.75 14.86 21.19
C SER A 22 -1.78 15.08 20.03
N ASP A 23 -1.62 16.32 19.59
CA ASP A 23 -0.69 16.67 18.52
C ASP A 23 0.76 16.34 18.90
N GLU A 24 1.15 16.58 20.15
CA GLU A 24 2.48 16.23 20.66
C GLU A 24 2.69 14.73 20.63
N LYS A 25 1.66 13.95 21.00
CA LYS A 25 1.75 12.50 20.98
C LYS A 25 1.82 11.96 19.55
N ASN A 26 1.09 12.55 18.61
CA ASN A 26 1.22 12.22 17.19
C ASN A 26 2.63 12.53 16.66
N ALA A 27 3.19 13.70 17.01
CA ALA A 27 4.55 14.08 16.63
C ALA A 27 5.61 13.14 17.24
N GLU A 28 5.43 12.71 18.50
CA GLU A 28 6.32 11.73 19.15
C GLU A 28 6.27 10.36 18.46
N VAL A 29 5.08 9.87 18.11
CA VAL A 29 4.89 8.52 17.56
C VAL A 29 5.22 8.43 16.07
N PHE A 30 4.78 9.41 15.28
CA PHE A 30 4.86 9.38 13.82
C PHE A 30 5.93 10.33 13.25
N GLY A 31 6.52 11.22 14.06
CA GLY A 31 7.62 12.10 13.65
C GLY A 31 7.27 12.96 12.45
N LEU A 32 8.16 13.00 11.46
CA LEU A 32 7.95 13.77 10.21
C LEU A 32 6.70 13.32 9.43
N CYS A 33 6.21 12.09 9.65
CA CYS A 33 5.02 11.59 8.96
C CYS A 33 3.71 12.17 9.49
N SER A 34 3.70 12.79 10.69
CA SER A 34 2.54 13.53 11.22
C SER A 34 2.53 15.01 10.81
N ASN A 35 3.31 15.41 9.79
CA ASN A 35 3.24 16.77 9.23
C ASN A 35 1.77 17.14 8.93
N PRO A 36 1.22 18.24 9.48
CA PRO A 36 -0.15 18.66 9.20
C PRO A 36 -0.45 18.89 7.71
N ASN A 37 0.58 19.25 6.93
CA ASN A 37 0.48 19.41 5.48
C ASN A 37 0.74 18.11 4.69
N GLY A 38 1.02 17.01 5.39
CA GLY A 38 1.26 15.69 4.82
C GLY A 38 2.61 15.54 4.11
N HIS A 39 2.73 14.41 3.44
CA HIS A 39 3.84 14.04 2.56
C HIS A 39 3.33 13.04 1.51
N GLY A 40 4.15 12.70 0.51
CA GLY A 40 3.73 11.83 -0.59
C GLY A 40 4.69 10.69 -0.87
N HIS A 41 4.18 9.69 -1.58
CA HIS A 41 4.92 8.51 -2.03
C HIS A 41 4.50 8.10 -3.43
N ASN A 42 5.44 7.45 -4.14
CA ASN A 42 5.15 6.64 -5.31
C ASN A 42 5.06 5.19 -4.83
N TYR A 43 3.85 4.74 -4.49
CA TYR A 43 3.61 3.41 -3.95
C TYR A 43 3.74 2.35 -5.03
N VAL A 44 4.32 1.22 -4.67
CA VAL A 44 4.29 -0.03 -5.44
C VAL A 44 3.24 -0.94 -4.83
N MET A 45 2.28 -1.42 -5.63
CA MET A 45 1.29 -2.41 -5.22
C MET A 45 1.50 -3.70 -6.02
N GLU A 46 1.60 -4.81 -5.31
CA GLU A 46 1.70 -6.14 -5.90
C GLU A 46 0.46 -6.96 -5.52
N VAL A 47 -0.30 -7.37 -6.52
CA VAL A 47 -1.48 -8.21 -6.35
C VAL A 47 -1.15 -9.62 -6.81
N THR A 48 -1.21 -10.58 -5.89
CA THR A 48 -0.91 -11.98 -6.18
C THR A 48 -2.18 -12.82 -6.12
N VAL A 49 -2.42 -13.60 -7.16
CA VAL A 49 -3.47 -14.62 -7.20
C VAL A 49 -2.85 -16.01 -7.30
N ARG A 50 -3.60 -17.05 -6.90
CA ARG A 50 -3.20 -18.46 -6.99
C ARG A 50 -4.32 -19.27 -7.64
N GLY A 51 -3.97 -20.17 -8.55
CA GLY A 51 -4.94 -21.08 -9.15
C GLY A 51 -4.30 -22.16 -10.02
N GLU A 52 -5.13 -23.05 -10.55
CA GLU A 52 -4.73 -23.99 -11.59
C GLU A 52 -4.55 -23.27 -12.93
N VAL A 53 -3.63 -23.78 -13.76
CA VAL A 53 -3.42 -23.24 -15.09
C VAL A 53 -4.47 -23.86 -16.01
N HIS A 54 -5.30 -23.03 -16.64
CA HIS A 54 -6.28 -23.51 -17.61
C HIS A 54 -5.56 -24.12 -18.82
N PRO A 55 -5.82 -25.39 -19.18
CA PRO A 55 -4.99 -26.13 -20.12
C PRO A 55 -5.01 -25.56 -21.55
N GLU A 56 -6.09 -24.87 -21.95
CA GLU A 56 -6.19 -24.29 -23.30
C GLU A 56 -5.62 -22.87 -23.40
N THR A 57 -5.68 -22.08 -22.32
CA THR A 57 -5.32 -20.65 -22.36
C THR A 57 -3.99 -20.36 -21.68
N GLY A 58 -3.49 -21.28 -20.84
CA GLY A 58 -2.30 -21.08 -20.03
C GLY A 58 -2.48 -20.04 -18.92
N MET A 59 -3.70 -19.57 -18.67
CA MET A 59 -3.99 -18.51 -17.70
C MET A 59 -4.45 -19.09 -16.35
N VAL A 60 -4.20 -18.33 -15.28
CA VAL A 60 -4.71 -18.61 -13.92
C VAL A 60 -5.98 -17.80 -13.63
N LEU A 61 -6.13 -16.65 -14.27
CA LEU A 61 -7.25 -15.72 -14.16
C LEU A 61 -7.63 -15.18 -15.54
#